data_AF-A1R191-F1
#
_entry.id   AF-A1R191-F1
#
_cell.length_a   1.000
_cell.length_b   1.000
_cell.length_c   1.000
_cell.angle_alpha   90.00
_cell.angle_beta   90.00
_cell.angle_gamma   90.00
#
_symmetry.space_group_name_H-M   'P 1'
#
loop_
_entity.id
_entity.type
_entity.pdbx_description
1 polymer ?
#
loop_
_entity_poly.entity_id
_entity_poly.type
_entity_poly.pdbx_seq_one_letter_code
_entity_poly.pdbx_strand_id
1 'polypeptide(L)' 'MLGKLMCKLNLGHKWHVERTEDGTRYRRCTRCGKDEDDSGGSRLIMDAGG' A
#
# COMPACT_ATOMS: atom_id res chain seq x y z
N MET A 1 19.27 -2.68 -11.43
CA MET A 1 18.03 -3.08 -12.14
C MET A 1 17.15 -4.06 -11.35
N LEU A 2 17.69 -4.89 -10.43
CA LEU A 2 16.91 -5.87 -9.64
C LEU A 2 15.80 -5.26 -8.76
N GLY A 3 15.97 -4.05 -8.25
CA GLY A 3 14.99 -3.42 -7.35
C GLY A 3 13.59 -3.26 -7.96
N LYS A 4 13.50 -3.05 -9.29
CA LYS A 4 12.21 -2.94 -9.99
C LYS A 4 11.55 -4.32 -10.22
N LEU A 5 12.37 -5.37 -10.35
CA LEU A 5 11.90 -6.76 -10.45
C LEU A 5 11.32 -7.26 -9.12
N MET A 6 11.95 -6.94 -7.98
CA MET A 6 11.40 -7.28 -6.66
C MET A 6 10.04 -6.65 -6.41
N CYS A 7 9.83 -5.42 -6.89
CA CYS A 7 8.50 -4.79 -6.86
C CYS A 7 7.50 -5.51 -7.77
N LYS A 8 7.90 -5.95 -8.97
CA LYS A 8 7.04 -6.73 -9.88
C LYS A 8 6.62 -8.07 -9.28
N LEU A 9 7.50 -8.71 -8.53
CA LEU A 9 7.23 -9.99 -7.84
C LEU A 9 6.53 -9.79 -6.47
N ASN A 10 6.21 -8.55 -6.08
CA ASN A 10 5.67 -8.18 -4.77
C ASN A 10 6.52 -8.63 -3.55
N LEU A 11 7.83 -8.86 -3.74
CA LEU A 11 8.73 -9.37 -2.70
C LEU A 11 9.39 -8.27 -1.84
N GLY A 12 9.33 -7.01 -2.26
CA GLY A 12 10.08 -5.94 -1.58
C GLY A 12 9.73 -4.55 -2.07
N HIS A 13 8.52 -4.09 -1.74
CA HIS A 13 8.09 -2.72 -2.02
C HIS A 13 8.64 -1.75 -0.98
N LYS A 14 9.14 -0.60 -1.44
CA LYS A 14 9.53 0.52 -0.57
C LYS A 14 8.37 1.50 -0.48
N TRP A 15 7.42 1.19 0.39
CA TRP A 15 6.23 2.00 0.64
C TRP A 15 6.59 3.35 1.26
N HIS A 16 5.97 4.40 0.74
CA HIS A 16 6.01 5.75 1.28
C HIS A 16 4.56 6.19 1.50
N VAL A 17 4.27 6.72 2.69
CA VAL A 17 2.93 7.20 3.02
C VAL A 17 2.80 8.63 2.53
N GLU A 18 1.91 8.85 1.58
CA GLU A 18 1.53 10.17 1.10
C GLU A 18 0.15 10.55 1.65
N ARG A 19 -0.11 11.85 1.70
CA ARG A 19 -1.40 12.42 2.09
C ARG A 19 -1.97 13.20 0.92
N THR A 20 -3.23 12.96 0.61
CA THR A 20 -3.98 13.83 -0.28
C THR A 20 -4.38 15.10 0.46
N GLU A 21 -4.75 16.13 -0.29
CA GLU A 21 -5.24 17.40 0.25
C GLU A 21 -6.53 17.21 1.06
N ASP A 22 -7.35 16.22 0.71
CA ASP A 22 -8.55 15.79 1.47
C ASP A 22 -8.22 15.07 2.80
N GLY A 23 -6.94 14.84 3.09
CA GLY A 23 -6.49 14.17 4.31
C GLY A 23 -6.44 12.64 4.21
N THR A 24 -6.76 12.05 3.06
CA THR A 24 -6.65 10.62 2.81
C THR A 24 -5.19 10.21 2.77
N ARG A 25 -4.83 9.17 3.54
CA ARG A 25 -3.48 8.60 3.52
C ARG A 25 -3.46 7.42 2.57
N TYR A 26 -2.53 7.43 1.63
CA TYR A 26 -2.28 6.29 0.76
C TYR A 26 -0.80 5.94 0.78
N ARG A 27 -0.50 4.65 0.57
CA ARG A 27 0.88 4.19 0.46
C ARG A 27 1.24 4.06 -1.01
N ARG A 28 2.37 4.63 -1.41
CA ARG A 28 2.91 4.50 -2.76
C ARG A 28 4.34 3.97 -2.73
N CYS A 29 4.63 2.99 -3.58
CA CYS A 29 5.96 2.45 -3.70
C CYS A 29 6.86 3.41 -4.48
N THR A 30 7.89 3.94 -3.82
CA THR A 30 8.85 4.90 -4.41
C THR A 30 9.73 4.28 -5.52
N ARG A 31 9.75 2.94 -5.65
CA ARG A 31 10.55 2.24 -6.66
C ARG A 31 9.79 1.95 -7.96
N CYS A 32 8.53 1.53 -7.87
CA CYS A 32 7.74 1.13 -9.03
C CYS A 32 6.51 2.01 -9.29
N GLY A 33 6.16 2.91 -8.37
CA GLY A 33 5.01 3.80 -8.47
C GLY A 33 3.66 3.17 -8.11
N LYS A 34 3.64 1.86 -7.80
CA LYS A 34 2.43 1.13 -7.39
C LYS A 34 1.89 1.71 -6.09
N ASP A 35 0.61 2.05 -6.07
CA ASP A 35 -0.15 2.32 -4.86
C ASP A 35 -0.51 1.02 -4.14
N GLU A 36 -0.49 1.07 -2.81
CA GLU A 36 -1.04 0.00 -2.00
C GLU A 36 -2.55 0.17 -2.04
N ASP A 37 -3.19 -0.54 -2.96
CA ASP A 37 -4.63 -0.75 -2.91
C ASP A 37 -4.95 -1.34 -1.53
N ASP A 38 -5.84 -0.69 -0.78
CA ASP A 38 -6.17 -0.95 0.63
C ASP A 38 -6.67 -2.39 0.87
N SER A 39 -6.81 -3.21 -0.18
CA SER A 39 -7.05 -4.66 -0.14
C SER A 39 -5.98 -5.48 0.61
N GLY A 40 -4.86 -4.89 1.02
CA GLY A 40 -3.76 -5.56 1.74
C GLY A 40 -3.71 -5.33 3.25
N GLY A 41 -4.65 -4.60 3.85
CA GLY A 41 -4.67 -4.31 5.27
C GLY A 41 -5.89 -4.92 5.95
N SER A 42 -5.65 -5.77 6.96
CA SER A 42 -6.64 -6.28 7.92
C SER A 42 -7.48 -5.16 8.55
N ARG A 43 -8.52 -4.72 7.84
CA ARG A 43 -9.49 -3.72 8.27
C ARG A 43 -10.93 -4.11 7.92
N LEU A 44 -11.22 -5.42 7.89
CA LEU A 44 -12.47 -5.88 8.49
C LEU A 44 -12.35 -5.65 10.00
N ILE A 45 -12.58 -4.39 10.37
CA ILE A 45 -13.10 -3.99 11.64
C ILE A 45 -14.16 -5.00 12.09
N MET A 46 -14.05 -5.42 13.34
CA MET A 46 -15.07 -6.16 14.05
C MET A 46 -16.38 -5.34 14.00
N ASP A 47 -17.45 -5.90 13.43
CA ASP A 47 -18.80 -5.46 13.75
C ASP A 47 -19.43 -6.50 14.68
N ALA A 48 -19.92 -6.01 15.81
CA ALA A 48 -20.50 -6.75 16.89
C ALA A 48 -22.01 -6.96 16.64
N GLY A 49 -22.56 -8.10 17.04
CA GLY A 49 -24.01 -8.23 17.25
C GLY A 49 -24.62 -9.52 16.71
N GLY A 50 -24.94 -10.42 17.64
CA GLY A 50 -25.73 -11.63 17.45
C GLY A 50 -25.93 -12.30 18.79
#